data_AF-A0A7V8JHQ2-F1
#
_entry.id   AF-A0A7V8JHQ2-F1
#
_cell.length_a   1.000
_cell.length_b   1.000
_cell.length_c   1.000
_cell.angle_alpha   90.00
_cell.angle_beta   90.00
_cell.angle_gamma   90.00
#
_symmetry.space_group_name_H-M   'P 1'
#
loop_
_entity.id
_entity.type
_entity.pdbx_description
1 polymer ?
#
loop_
_entity_poly.entity_id
_entity_poly.type
_entity_poly.pdbx_seq_one_letter_code
_entity_poly.pdbx_strand_id
1 'polypeptide(L)'
;MEHTTDLSSPMTICAQGMLVFTFHPRWKEELVCTAPGGSFVLTLDMGILTAHLPTEAIWVGKAPDWAKSLWPVLHEELTEWCLTSGADIFLDGSAPVY
;
A
#
# COMPACT_ATOMS: atom_id res chain seq x y z
N MET A 1 -0.10 34.15 31.47
CA MET A 1 0.96 33.12 31.56
C MET A 1 0.26 31.79 31.39
N GLU A 2 0.15 31.33 30.14
CA GLU A 2 -0.51 30.08 29.83
C GLU A 2 0.52 29.11 29.27
N HIS A 3 0.49 27.93 29.86
CA HIS A 3 1.51 26.89 29.85
C HIS A 3 1.39 26.03 28.58
N THR A 4 2.55 25.62 28.09
CA THR A 4 2.84 24.55 27.13
C THR A 4 1.90 23.34 27.24
N THR A 5 1.45 22.81 26.11
CA THR A 5 1.49 21.38 25.75
C THR A 5 1.48 21.27 24.22
N ASP A 6 2.67 21.37 23.63
CA ASP A 6 3.04 20.56 22.48
C ASP A 6 2.95 19.09 22.92
N LEU A 7 2.24 18.26 22.16
CA LEU A 7 2.51 16.82 22.00
C LEU A 7 1.50 16.19 21.02
N SER A 8 2.07 15.79 19.88
CA SER A 8 1.84 14.50 19.24
C SER A 8 0.55 14.29 18.44
N SER A 9 0.71 14.50 17.12
CA SER A 9 0.29 13.64 16.01
C SER A 9 -0.98 12.76 16.18
N PRO A 10 -1.93 12.80 15.23
CA PRO A 10 -2.88 11.70 15.07
C PRO A 10 -2.11 10.48 14.56
N MET A 11 -1.46 9.75 15.47
CA MET A 11 -1.05 8.38 15.21
C MET A 11 -2.37 7.61 15.16
N THR A 12 -2.90 7.48 13.93
CA THR A 12 -4.09 6.70 13.63
C THR A 12 -3.88 5.28 14.12
N ILE A 13 -4.33 5.02 15.35
CA ILE A 13 -4.48 3.67 15.88
C ILE A 13 -5.78 3.13 15.28
N CYS A 14 -5.70 2.57 14.08
CA CYS A 14 -6.73 1.67 13.59
C CYS A 14 -6.39 0.26 14.10
N ALA A 15 -6.74 -0.01 15.35
CA ALA A 15 -6.84 -1.38 15.84
C ALA A 15 -8.07 -2.03 15.20
N GLN A 16 -7.87 -2.90 14.20
CA GLN A 16 -8.79 -3.97 13.76
C GLN A 16 -8.07 -4.84 12.70
N GLY A 17 -7.46 -5.95 13.13
CA GLY A 17 -6.70 -6.88 12.29
C GLY A 17 -5.22 -6.50 12.18
N MET A 18 -4.30 -7.46 12.36
CA MET A 18 -2.85 -7.23 12.32
C MET A 18 -2.36 -7.07 10.88
N LEU A 19 -2.90 -6.10 10.14
CA LEU A 19 -2.48 -5.84 8.77
C LEU A 19 -1.16 -5.09 8.76
N VAL A 20 -0.22 -5.53 7.92
CA VAL A 20 1.11 -4.90 7.75
C VAL A 20 1.00 -3.68 6.85
N PHE A 21 0.17 -3.76 5.81
CA PHE A 21 -0.07 -2.71 4.84
C PHE A 21 -1.42 -2.02 5.03
N THR A 22 -1.43 -0.72 4.74
CA THR A 22 -2.65 0.06 4.60
C THR A 22 -2.72 0.65 3.20
N PHE A 23 -3.85 0.48 2.53
CA PHE A 23 -4.05 0.86 1.14
C PHE A 23 -4.97 2.08 1.05
N HIS A 24 -4.48 3.16 0.45
CA HIS A 24 -5.23 4.38 0.25
C HIS A 24 -5.24 4.76 -1.24
N PRO A 25 -6.39 4.66 -1.92
CA PRO A 25 -6.51 5.13 -3.29
C PRO A 25 -6.45 6.66 -3.30
N ARG A 26 -5.73 7.22 -4.28
CA ARG A 26 -5.48 8.66 -4.42
C ARG A 26 -5.81 9.14 -5.84
N TRP A 27 -6.07 10.45 -5.97
CA TRP A 27 -6.24 11.13 -7.26
C TRP A 27 -5.03 10.87 -8.18
N LYS A 28 -5.29 10.64 -9.48
CA LYS A 28 -4.35 10.22 -10.55
C LYS A 28 -3.99 8.73 -10.60
N GLU A 29 -4.92 7.82 -10.31
CA GLU A 29 -4.69 6.38 -10.57
C GLU A 29 -3.53 5.82 -9.74
N GLU A 30 -3.41 6.29 -8.49
CA GLU A 30 -2.38 5.93 -7.53
C GLU A 30 -2.99 5.17 -6.35
N LEU A 31 -2.40 4.04 -5.97
CA LEU A 31 -2.69 3.34 -4.72
C LEU A 31 -1.49 3.46 -3.78
N VAL A 32 -1.64 4.28 -2.75
CA VAL A 32 -0.60 4.47 -1.74
C VAL A 32 -0.66 3.30 -0.77
N CYS A 33 0.43 2.56 -0.68
CA CYS A 33 0.62 1.45 0.24
C CYS A 33 1.57 1.90 1.36
N THR A 34 1.09 1.88 2.60
CA THR A 34 1.86 2.32 3.77
C THR A 34 2.05 1.16 4.74
N ALA A 35 3.26 1.00 5.25
CA ALA A 35 3.67 -0.04 6.19
C ALA A 35 4.69 0.55 7.19
N PRO A 36 5.05 -0.15 8.28
CA PRO A 36 6.02 0.36 9.26
C PRO A 36 7.41 0.68 8.68
N GLY A 37 7.77 0.09 7.53
CA GLY A 37 9.04 0.37 6.83
C GLY A 37 9.02 1.63 5.95
N GLY A 38 7.84 2.21 5.69
CA GLY A 38 7.67 3.35 4.80
C GLY A 38 6.40 3.24 3.95
N SER A 39 6.36 4.00 2.85
CA SER A 39 5.27 3.92 1.88
C SER A 39 5.81 3.81 0.46
N PHE A 40 5.06 3.18 -0.42
CA PHE A 40 5.29 3.16 -1.86
C PHE A 40 3.95 3.31 -2.58
N VAL A 41 4.01 3.65 -3.87
CA VAL A 41 2.82 3.83 -4.69
C VAL A 41 2.75 2.77 -5.79
N LEU A 42 1.59 2.13 -5.90
CA LEU A 42 1.23 1.26 -7.02
C LEU A 42 0.31 2.01 -7.98
N THR A 43 0.26 1.55 -9.22
CA THR A 43 -0.72 2.03 -10.20
C THR A 43 -2.08 1.39 -9.94
N LEU A 44 -3.13 2.21 -9.98
CA LEU A 44 -4.52 1.82 -9.79
C LEU A 44 -5.35 2.34 -10.96
N ASP A 45 -5.65 1.48 -11.93
CA ASP A 45 -6.50 1.86 -13.06
C ASP A 45 -7.89 2.26 -12.55
N MET A 46 -8.41 3.42 -13.00
CA MET A 46 -9.72 3.91 -12.55
C MET A 46 -10.86 3.54 -13.51
N GLY A 47 -10.59 2.97 -14.69
CA GLY A 47 -11.63 2.53 -15.61
C GLY A 47 -12.33 1.28 -15.09
N ILE A 48 -11.54 0.24 -14.83
CA ILE A 48 -11.92 -0.88 -13.96
C ILE A 48 -10.95 -0.78 -12.80
N LEU A 49 -11.46 -0.56 -11.59
CA LEU A 49 -10.63 -0.37 -10.40
C LEU A 49 -9.64 -1.53 -10.27
N THR A 50 -8.40 -1.38 -10.71
CA THR A 50 -7.46 -2.51 -10.85
C THR A 50 -6.10 -2.11 -10.30
N ALA A 51 -5.66 -2.77 -9.23
CA ALA A 51 -4.35 -2.55 -8.65
C ALA A 51 -3.29 -3.35 -9.42
N HIS A 52 -2.30 -2.66 -9.98
CA HIS A 52 -1.20 -3.27 -10.70
C HIS A 52 -0.06 -3.58 -9.73
N LEU A 53 0.16 -4.85 -9.45
CA LEU A 53 1.24 -5.32 -8.59
C LEU A 53 2.32 -6.01 -9.43
N PRO A 54 3.61 -5.70 -9.24
CA PRO A 54 4.69 -6.47 -9.85
C PRO A 54 4.68 -7.92 -9.38
N THR A 55 5.06 -8.85 -10.26
CA THR A 55 5.34 -10.23 -9.85
C THR A 55 6.49 -10.28 -8.84
N GLU A 56 6.52 -11.29 -7.97
CA GLU A 56 7.54 -11.44 -6.92
C GLU A 56 8.97 -11.31 -7.48
N ALA A 57 9.23 -11.95 -8.63
CA ALA A 57 10.53 -11.94 -9.30
C ALA A 57 10.98 -10.52 -9.69
N ILE A 58 10.06 -9.66 -10.11
CA ILE A 58 10.36 -8.27 -10.48
C ILE A 58 10.33 -7.34 -9.26
N TRP A 59 9.47 -7.63 -8.28
CA TRP A 59 9.33 -6.87 -7.04
C TRP A 59 10.66 -6.70 -6.32
N VAL A 60 11.46 -7.77 -6.22
CA VAL A 60 12.78 -7.72 -5.56
C VAL A 60 13.72 -6.67 -6.18
N GLY A 61 13.58 -6.37 -7.46
CA GLY A 61 14.38 -5.36 -8.17
C GLY A 61 13.78 -3.95 -8.18
N LYS A 62 12.47 -3.80 -7.96
CA LYS A 62 11.76 -2.50 -8.03
C LYS A 62 11.38 -1.94 -6.66
N ALA A 63 11.05 -2.81 -5.71
CA ALA A 63 10.54 -2.43 -4.41
C ALA A 63 11.64 -1.81 -3.53
N PRO A 64 11.26 -0.94 -2.58
CA PRO A 64 12.20 -0.46 -1.58
C PRO A 64 12.70 -1.63 -0.72
N ASP A 65 13.95 -1.54 -0.22
CA ASP A 65 14.64 -2.65 0.46
C ASP A 65 13.84 -3.28 1.61
N TRP A 66 13.08 -2.47 2.34
CA TRP A 66 12.24 -2.93 3.45
C TRP A 66 11.02 -3.75 2.99
N ALA A 67 10.52 -3.54 1.76
CA ALA A 67 9.30 -4.17 1.24
C ALA A 67 9.59 -5.42 0.39
N LYS A 68 10.84 -5.63 -0.05
CA LYS A 68 11.22 -6.77 -0.91
C LYS A 68 10.81 -8.12 -0.32
N SER A 69 11.04 -8.31 0.98
CA SER A 69 10.70 -9.55 1.70
C SER A 69 9.22 -9.66 2.08
N LEU A 70 8.44 -8.59 1.90
CA LEU A 70 7.03 -8.52 2.29
C LEU A 70 6.08 -8.76 1.10
N TRP A 71 6.58 -9.13 -0.08
CA TRP A 71 5.76 -9.40 -1.25
C TRP A 71 4.58 -10.35 -1.02
N PRO A 72 4.75 -11.55 -0.38
CA PRO A 72 3.63 -12.45 -0.17
C PRO A 72 2.55 -11.82 0.72
N VAL A 73 2.95 -11.12 1.78
CA VAL A 73 2.04 -10.43 2.69
C VAL A 73 1.31 -9.30 1.95
N LEU A 74 2.04 -8.47 1.19
CA LEU A 74 1.48 -7.41 0.37
C LEU A 74 0.44 -7.95 -0.61
N HIS A 75 0.76 -9.04 -1.30
CA HIS A 75 -0.13 -9.64 -2.28
C HIS A 75 -1.42 -10.17 -1.64
N GLU A 76 -1.32 -10.87 -0.51
CA GLU A 76 -2.49 -11.35 0.24
C GLU A 76 -3.36 -10.18 0.71
N GLU A 77 -2.78 -9.20 1.41
CA GLU A 77 -3.53 -8.07 1.96
C GLU A 77 -4.10 -7.15 0.87
N LEU A 78 -3.38 -6.95 -0.25
CA LEU A 78 -3.88 -6.21 -1.40
C LEU A 78 -5.04 -6.94 -2.06
N THR A 79 -4.98 -8.27 -2.15
CA THR A 79 -6.08 -9.09 -2.68
C THR A 79 -7.33 -8.92 -1.80
N GLU A 80 -7.19 -8.97 -0.48
CA GLU A 80 -8.29 -8.73 0.45
C GLU A 80 -8.85 -7.30 0.34
N TRP A 81 -7.98 -6.31 0.21
CA TRP A 81 -8.38 -4.93 -0.03
C TRP A 81 -9.13 -4.76 -1.35
N CYS A 82 -8.68 -5.42 -2.41
CA CYS A 82 -9.36 -5.41 -3.71
C CYS A 82 -10.76 -6.03 -3.61
N LEU A 83 -10.89 -7.19 -2.98
CA LEU A 83 -12.17 -7.87 -2.76
C LEU A 83 -13.17 -7.00 -2.00
N THR A 84 -12.72 -6.27 -0.97
CA THR A 84 -13.57 -5.39 -0.16
C THR A 84 -13.89 -4.07 -0.85
N SER A 85 -12.98 -3.55 -1.66
CA SER A 85 -13.12 -2.28 -2.37
C SER A 85 -13.82 -2.41 -3.73
N GLY A 86 -14.10 -3.64 -4.18
CA GLY A 86 -14.60 -3.91 -5.52
C GLY A 86 -13.57 -3.65 -6.62
N ALA A 87 -12.30 -3.75 -6.27
CA ALA A 87 -11.18 -3.67 -7.21
C ALA A 87 -10.74 -5.08 -7.65
N ASP A 88 -10.01 -5.13 -8.76
CA ASP A 88 -9.29 -6.30 -9.24
C ASP A 88 -7.79 -6.14 -8.94
N ILE A 89 -7.04 -7.24 -9.02
CA ILE A 89 -5.59 -7.24 -8.84
C ILE A 89 -4.94 -7.85 -10.09
N PHE A 90 -4.08 -7.07 -10.73
CA PHE A 90 -3.39 -7.49 -11.93
C PHE A 90 -1.89 -7.62 -11.67
N LEU A 91 -1.36 -8.83 -11.83
CA LEU A 91 0.07 -9.09 -11.73
C LEU A 91 0.76 -8.71 -13.03
N ASP A 92 1.49 -7.61 -13.04
CA ASP A 92 2.22 -7.11 -14.21
C ASP A 92 3.70 -6.88 -13.91
N GLY A 93 4.59 -7.60 -14.62
CA GLY A 93 6.02 -7.40 -14.48
C GLY A 93 6.51 -6.00 -14.91
N SER A 94 5.73 -5.30 -15.74
CA SER A 94 6.07 -3.95 -16.17
C SER A 94 5.59 -2.87 -15.20
N ALA A 95 4.74 -3.22 -14.22
CA ALA A 95 4.12 -2.28 -13.30
C ALA A 95 5.18 -1.42 -12.60
N PRO A 96 5.05 -0.09 -12.67
CA PRO A 96 5.95 0.80 -11.96
C PRO A 96 5.64 0.80 -10.46
N VAL A 97 6.67 1.03 -9.64
CA VAL A 97 6.56 1.25 -8.20
C VAL A 97 7.34 2.52 -7.91
N TYR A 98 6.71 3.46 -7.20
CA TYR A 98 7.27 4.79 -6.88
C TYR A 98 7.49 4.98 -5.39
#